data_AF-A0A846Q369-F1
#
_entry.id   AF-A0A846Q369-F1
#
_cell.length_a   1.000
_cell.length_b   1.000
_cell.length_c   1.000
_cell.angle_alpha   90.00
_cell.angle_beta   90.00
_cell.angle_gamma   90.00
#
_symmetry.space_group_name_H-M   'P 1'
#
loop_
_entity.id
_entity.type
_entity.pdbx_description
1 polymer ?
#
loop_
_entity_poly.entity_id
_entity_poly.type
_entity_poly.pdbx_seq_one_letter_code
_entity_poly.pdbx_strand_id
1 'polypeptide(L)' 'ILGKTIEKITEEKAGIIKENGILVTGSENPKVLKILKSICRERKAEFLSGMKLENA' A
#
# COMPACT_ATOMS: atom_id res chain seq x y z
N ILE A 1 5.52 0.37 -17.53
CA ILE A 1 4.22 -0.30 -17.84
C ILE A 1 3.74 -0.94 -16.54
N LEU A 2 2.47 -0.78 -16.13
CA LEU A 2 1.99 -1.21 -14.80
C LEU A 2 1.75 -2.73 -14.65
N GLY A 3 1.88 -3.53 -15.71
CA GLY A 3 1.56 -4.97 -15.69
C GLY A 3 0.08 -5.27 -15.97
N LYS A 4 -0.27 -6.56 -16.02
CA LYS A 4 -1.60 -7.06 -16.40
C LYS A 4 -2.42 -7.66 -15.25
N THR A 5 -1.82 -7.83 -14.08
CA THR A 5 -2.50 -8.38 -12.90
C THR A 5 -2.49 -7.36 -11.78
N ILE A 6 -3.44 -7.46 -10.85
CA ILE A 6 -3.55 -6.52 -9.74
C ILE A 6 -2.29 -6.54 -8.86
N GLU A 7 -1.65 -7.70 -8.75
CA GLU A 7 -0.40 -7.89 -8.01
C GLU A 7 0.74 -7.07 -8.64
N LYS A 8 0.96 -7.23 -9.96
CA LYS A 8 2.00 -6.50 -10.70
C LYS A 8 1.75 -4.98 -10.69
N ILE A 9 0.48 -4.56 -10.84
CA ILE A 9 0.11 -3.15 -10.75
C ILE A 9 0.41 -2.59 -9.35
N THR A 10 0.15 -3.39 -8.31
CA THR A 10 0.41 -2.99 -6.93
C THR A 10 1.91 -2.86 -6.65
N GLU A 11 2.72 -3.80 -7.11
CA GLU A 11 4.19 -3.78 -6.97
C GLU A 11 4.79 -2.52 -7.64
N GLU A 12 4.40 -2.23 -8.88
CA GLU A 12 4.86 -1.04 -9.60
C GLU A 12 4.47 0.26 -8.87
N LYS A 13 3.22 0.37 -8.42
CA LYS A 13 2.75 1.56 -7.68
C LYS A 13 3.41 1.69 -6.31
N ALA A 14 3.64 0.57 -5.62
CA ALA A 14 4.29 0.54 -4.32
C ALA A 14 5.76 1.02 -4.36
N GLY A 15 6.36 1.14 -5.55
CA GLY A 15 7.69 1.71 -5.74
C GLY A 15 7.87 3.11 -5.13
N ILE A 16 6.79 3.90 -4.99
CA ILE A 16 6.83 5.26 -4.43
C ILE A 16 6.98 5.30 -2.89
N ILE A 17 6.69 4.20 -2.19
CA ILE A 17 6.77 4.11 -0.73
C ILE A 17 8.20 4.41 -0.29
N LYS A 18 8.41 5.32 0.67
CA LYS A 18 9.76 5.69 1.12
C LYS A 18 10.18 4.88 2.36
N GLU A 19 11.48 4.66 2.51
CA GLU A 19 12.07 4.07 3.71
C GLU A 19 11.70 4.93 4.94
N ASN A 20 11.27 4.29 6.03
CA ASN A 20 10.78 4.94 7.25
C ASN A 20 9.62 5.94 7.04
N GLY A 21 8.91 5.87 5.90
CA GLY A 21 7.78 6.76 5.59
C GLY A 21 6.44 6.26 6.15
N ILE A 22 5.34 6.92 5.78
CA ILE A 22 3.98 6.50 6.09
C ILE A 22 3.25 6.23 4.78
N LEU A 23 2.72 5.02 4.60
CA LEU A 23 1.78 4.71 3.55
C LEU A 23 0.35 4.81 4.07
N VAL A 24 -0.44 5.65 3.42
CA VAL A 24 -1.89 5.70 3.60
C VAL A 24 -2.56 5.10 2.35
N THR A 25 -3.47 4.15 2.54
CA THR A 25 -4.20 3.55 1.42
C THR A 25 -5.69 3.40 1.71
N GLY A 26 -6.51 3.72 0.70
CA GLY A 26 -7.96 3.48 0.68
C GLY A 26 -8.35 2.16 0.00
N SER A 27 -7.40 1.27 -0.28
CA SER A 27 -7.73 -0.02 -0.92
C SER A 27 -8.42 -0.96 0.07
N GLU A 28 -9.50 -1.61 -0.36
CA GLU A 28 -10.17 -2.67 0.40
C GLU A 28 -9.83 -4.08 -0.13
N ASN A 29 -9.04 -4.17 -1.21
CA ASN A 29 -8.72 -5.45 -1.83
C ASN A 29 -7.67 -6.21 -0.98
N PRO A 30 -7.98 -7.42 -0.49
CA PRO A 30 -7.09 -8.15 0.43
C PRO A 30 -5.75 -8.52 -0.21
N LYS A 31 -5.69 -8.74 -1.52
CA LYS A 31 -4.43 -9.00 -2.23
C LYS A 31 -3.53 -7.76 -2.26
N VAL A 32 -4.11 -6.60 -2.54
CA VAL A 32 -3.40 -5.31 -2.56
C VAL A 32 -2.86 -4.99 -1.16
N LEU A 33 -3.72 -5.11 -0.14
CA LEU A 33 -3.35 -4.88 1.25
C LEU A 33 -2.20 -5.78 1.70
N LYS A 34 -2.21 -7.07 1.32
CA LYS A 34 -1.14 -8.01 1.65
C LYS A 34 0.21 -7.60 1.04
N ILE A 35 0.22 -7.18 -0.24
CA ILE A 35 1.43 -6.75 -0.94
C ILE A 35 1.97 -5.46 -0.32
N LEU A 36 1.13 -4.44 -0.18
CA LEU A 36 1.53 -3.15 0.39
C LEU A 36 2.07 -3.30 1.81
N LYS A 37 1.43 -4.13 2.65
CA LYS A 37 1.89 -4.40 4.01
C LYS A 37 3.26 -5.10 4.05
N SER A 38 3.56 -5.99 3.10
CA SER A 38 4.90 -6.59 3.01
C SER A 38 5.96 -5.55 2.66
N ILE A 39 5.70 -4.72 1.65
CA ILE A 39 6.64 -3.70 1.19
C ILE A 39 6.86 -2.63 2.26
N CYS A 40 5.81 -2.21 2.98
CA CYS A 40 5.96 -1.30 4.12
C CYS A 40 6.86 -1.89 5.20
N ARG A 41 6.69 -3.16 5.55
CA ARG A 41 7.56 -3.84 6.52
C ARG A 41 9.02 -3.88 6.05
N GLU A 42 9.27 -4.19 4.78
CA GLU A 42 10.61 -4.20 4.20
C GLU A 42 11.27 -2.82 4.23
N ARG A 43 10.48 -1.75 3.98
CA ARG A 43 10.95 -0.36 3.99
C ARG A 43 10.84 0.33 5.35
N LYS A 44 10.54 -0.41 6.42
CA LYS A 44 10.25 0.13 7.77
C LYS A 44 9.23 1.27 7.77
N ALA A 45 8.33 1.29 6.79
CA ALA A 45 7.29 2.29 6.65
C ALA A 45 6.06 1.90 7.48
N GLU A 46 5.40 2.89 8.05
CA GLU A 46 4.11 2.72 8.72
C GLU A 46 3.01 2.44 7.68
N PHE A 47 2.07 1.56 8.03
CA PHE A 47 0.99 1.15 7.14
C PHE A 47 -0.36 1.50 7.75
N LEU A 48 -1.04 2.46 7.14
CA LEU A 48 -2.37 2.90 7.53
C LEU A 48 -3.39 2.49 6.45
N SER A 49 -4.27 1.56 6.80
CA SER A 49 -5.38 1.10 5.97
C SER A 49 -6.70 1.24 6.71
N GLY A 50 -7.78 1.55 5.98
CA GLY A 50 -9.12 1.60 6.56
C GLY A 50 -9.41 2.90 7.31
N MET A 51 -8.90 4.03 6.81
CA MET A 51 -9.31 5.34 7.34
C MET A 51 -10.81 5.55 7.09
N LYS A 52 -11.63 5.27 8.11
CA LYS A 52 -12.93 5.91 8.27
C LYS A 52 -12.65 7.30 8.83
N LEU A 53 -12.79 8.31 7.98
CA LEU A 53 -12.98 9.67 8.48
C LEU A 53 -14.39 9.72 9.06
N GLU A 54 -14.50 9.53 10.38
CA GLU A 54 -15.72 9.94 11.08
C GLU A 54 -15.67 11.46 11.19
N ASN A 55 -16.76 12.09 10.79
CA ASN A 55 -16.89 13.51 10.45
C ASN A 55 -16.18 14.45 11.45
N ALA A 56 -15.43 15.41 10.90
CA ALA A 56 -15.13 16.68 11.55
C ALA A 56 -16.29 17.66 11.31
#